data_AF-Q5IF02-F1
#
_entry.id   AF-Q5IF02-F1
#
_cell.length_a   1.000
_cell.length_b   1.000
_cell.length_c   1.000
_cell.angle_alpha   90.00
_cell.angle_beta   90.00
_cell.angle_gamma   90.00
#
_symmetry.space_group_name_H-M   'P 1'
#
loop_
_entity.id
_entity.type
_entity.pdbx_description
1 polymer ?
#
loop_
_entity_poly.entity_id
_entity_poly.type
_entity_poly.pdbx_seq_one_letter_code
_entity_poly.pdbx_strand_id
1 'polypeptide(L)'
;MEDAKNIMHGPAPFYPLEDGTAGEQLHKAMKRYAQVPGTIAFTDAHAEVNITYSEYFEMACRLAETMKRYGLGLQHHIAVCSENSLQLFMPVCGALFIGVGVAPTNDIYNERELYNSLSISQPTI
;
A
#
# COMPACT_ATOMS: atom_id res chain seq x y z
N MET A 1 -31.51 -0.48 32.38
CA MET A 1 -30.85 0.21 31.26
C MET A 1 -29.56 0.82 31.81
N GLU A 2 -28.71 -0.07 32.32
CA GLU A 2 -27.45 0.21 33.01
C GLU A 2 -26.35 -0.46 32.18
N ASP A 3 -25.12 0.07 32.28
CA ASP A 3 -23.87 -0.37 31.63
C ASP A 3 -23.40 0.26 30.30
N ALA A 4 -23.94 1.40 29.88
CA ALA A 4 -23.21 2.27 28.93
C ALA A 4 -22.00 2.99 29.59
N LYS A 5 -21.90 2.96 30.92
CA LYS A 5 -20.87 3.67 31.71
C LYS A 5 -19.48 3.02 31.62
N ASN A 6 -19.41 1.74 31.22
CA ASN A 6 -18.17 0.97 31.13
C ASN A 6 -17.64 0.82 29.69
N ILE A 7 -18.29 1.47 28.71
CA ILE A 7 -17.83 1.48 27.31
C ILE A 7 -17.16 2.83 27.04
N MET A 8 -15.87 2.78 26.72
CA MET A 8 -15.11 3.96 26.33
C MET A 8 -15.29 4.22 24.83
N HIS A 9 -15.75 5.41 24.47
CA HIS A 9 -15.90 5.83 23.08
C HIS A 9 -14.78 6.78 22.68
N GLY A 10 -14.24 6.58 21.47
CA GLY A 10 -13.37 7.57 20.85
C GLY A 10 -14.13 8.88 20.57
N PRO A 11 -13.44 10.03 20.55
CA PRO A 11 -14.08 11.30 20.18
C PRO A 11 -14.49 11.28 18.70
N ALA A 12 -15.35 12.23 18.32
CA ALA A 12 -15.61 12.49 16.91
C ALA A 12 -14.30 12.88 16.19
N PRO A 13 -14.06 12.41 14.95
CA PRO A 13 -12.85 12.75 14.23
C PRO A 13 -12.87 14.23 13.82
N PHE A 14 -11.71 14.89 13.84
CA PHE A 14 -11.60 16.30 13.44
C PHE A 14 -11.91 16.50 11.95
N TYR A 15 -11.42 15.57 11.11
CA TYR A 15 -11.81 15.46 9.70
C TYR A 15 -12.78 14.28 9.55
N PRO A 16 -13.95 14.48 8.93
CA PRO A 16 -14.87 13.37 8.64
C PRO A 16 -14.19 12.29 7.80
N LEU A 17 -14.70 11.06 7.89
CA LEU A 17 -14.27 9.98 7.01
C LEU A 17 -14.59 10.35 5.55
N GLU A 18 -13.56 10.44 4.72
CA GLU A 18 -13.74 10.66 3.28
C GLU A 18 -14.34 9.41 2.62
N ASP A 19 -15.17 9.62 1.60
CA ASP A 19 -15.66 8.54 0.73
C ASP A 19 -14.53 7.90 -0.10
N GLY A 20 -14.86 6.78 -0.73
CA GLY A 20 -13.96 6.06 -1.62
C GLY A 20 -13.08 5.03 -0.92
N THR A 21 -12.39 4.24 -1.73
CA THR A 21 -11.46 3.20 -1.29
C THR A 21 -10.13 3.81 -0.81
N ALA A 22 -9.35 3.02 -0.08
CA ALA A 22 -8.00 3.42 0.30
C ALA A 22 -7.12 3.76 -0.92
N GLY A 23 -7.28 3.03 -2.02
CA GLY A 23 -6.57 3.29 -3.28
C GLY A 23 -6.94 4.65 -3.88
N GLU A 24 -8.23 5.01 -3.88
CA GLU A 24 -8.69 6.32 -4.39
C GLU A 24 -8.17 7.49 -3.55
N GLN A 25 -8.21 7.35 -2.21
CA GLN A 25 -7.70 8.37 -1.30
C GLN A 25 -6.18 8.56 -1.42
N LEU A 26 -5.42 7.45 -1.47
CA LEU A 26 -3.98 7.49 -1.71
C LEU A 26 -3.63 8.10 -3.07
N HIS A 27 -4.32 7.67 -4.13
CA HIS A 27 -4.11 8.19 -5.48
C HIS A 27 -4.37 9.70 -5.53
N LYS A 28 -5.48 10.18 -4.95
CA LYS A 28 -5.82 11.62 -4.88
C LYS A 28 -4.74 12.42 -4.15
N ALA A 29 -4.27 11.94 -3.00
CA ALA A 29 -3.23 12.61 -2.23
C ALA A 29 -1.88 12.63 -2.97
N MET A 30 -1.43 11.47 -3.46
CA MET A 30 -0.16 11.35 -4.19
C MET A 30 -0.15 12.20 -5.46
N LYS A 31 -1.25 12.20 -6.23
CA LYS A 31 -1.40 13.05 -7.43
C LYS A 31 -1.23 14.54 -7.09
N ARG A 32 -1.77 14.99 -5.96
CA ARG A 32 -1.62 16.39 -5.50
C ARG A 32 -0.16 16.70 -5.17
N TYR A 33 0.55 15.84 -4.46
CA TYR A 33 1.97 16.06 -4.13
C TYR A 33 2.88 15.95 -5.36
N ALA A 34 2.56 15.07 -6.31
CA ALA A 34 3.27 14.92 -7.57
C ALA A 34 3.23 16.17 -8.46
N GLN A 35 2.22 17.04 -8.27
CA GLN A 35 2.12 18.33 -8.98
C GLN A 35 3.09 19.39 -8.47
N VAL A 36 3.75 19.16 -7.32
CA VAL A 36 4.72 20.09 -6.72
C VAL A 36 6.12 19.52 -6.93
N PRO A 37 6.93 20.08 -7.87
CA PRO A 37 8.25 19.54 -8.20
C PRO A 37 9.17 19.45 -6.99
N GLY A 38 9.90 18.34 -6.88
CA GLY A 38 10.87 18.12 -5.81
C GLY A 38 10.28 17.68 -4.47
N THR A 39 8.97 17.45 -4.37
CA THR A 39 8.37 16.92 -3.13
C THR A 39 8.82 15.46 -2.94
N ILE A 40 9.62 15.20 -1.90
CA ILE A 40 10.18 13.88 -1.59
C ILE A 40 9.10 12.98 -0.96
N ALA A 41 8.98 11.75 -1.46
CA ALA A 41 8.10 10.72 -0.91
C ALA A 41 8.84 9.82 0.08
N PHE A 42 9.99 9.28 -0.33
CA PHE A 42 10.84 8.44 0.50
C PHE A 42 12.32 8.81 0.34
N THR A 43 13.09 8.56 1.40
CA THR A 43 14.54 8.74 1.45
C THR A 43 15.16 7.46 2.01
N ASP A 44 16.14 6.93 1.31
CA ASP A 44 17.00 5.87 1.80
C ASP A 44 18.19 6.51 2.49
N ALA A 45 18.27 6.36 3.82
CA ALA A 45 19.34 6.95 4.62
C ALA A 45 20.68 6.22 4.47
N HIS A 46 20.70 4.97 4.01
CA HIS A 46 21.93 4.21 3.79
C HIS A 46 22.56 4.56 2.44
N ALA A 47 21.72 4.71 1.40
CA ALA A 47 22.17 5.07 0.07
C ALA A 47 22.25 6.59 -0.18
N GLU A 48 21.67 7.40 0.72
CA GLU A 48 21.50 8.85 0.55
C GLU A 48 20.70 9.21 -0.73
N VAL A 49 19.74 8.37 -1.10
CA VAL A 49 18.93 8.52 -2.31
C VAL A 49 17.50 8.92 -1.94
N ASN A 50 16.95 9.87 -2.69
CA ASN A 50 15.56 10.29 -2.59
C ASN A 50 14.76 9.82 -3.78
N ILE A 51 13.47 9.57 -3.57
CA ILE A 51 12.47 9.43 -4.63
C ILE A 51 11.34 10.44 -4.41
N THR A 52 10.98 11.17 -5.45
CA THR A 52 9.93 12.19 -5.39
C THR A 52 8.54 11.59 -5.54
N TYR A 53 7.52 12.32 -5.09
CA TYR A 53 6.11 11.94 -5.33
C TYR A 53 5.78 11.83 -6.82
N SER A 54 6.39 12.65 -7.70
CA SER A 54 6.18 12.54 -9.14
C SER A 54 6.66 11.20 -9.68
N GLU A 55 7.87 10.78 -9.31
CA GLU A 55 8.43 9.49 -9.74
C GLU A 55 7.65 8.32 -9.12
N TYR A 56 7.32 8.42 -7.83
CA TYR A 56 6.62 7.37 -7.11
C TYR A 56 5.20 7.15 -7.64
N PHE A 57 4.46 8.24 -7.83
CA PHE A 57 3.09 8.19 -8.32
C PHE A 57 3.03 7.64 -9.74
N GLU A 58 3.93 8.08 -10.62
CA GLU A 58 4.01 7.55 -11.99
C GLU A 58 4.28 6.04 -11.98
N MET A 59 5.26 5.58 -11.18
CA MET A 59 5.57 4.16 -11.10
C MET A 59 4.41 3.33 -10.53
N ALA A 60 3.76 3.80 -9.46
CA ALA A 60 2.60 3.12 -8.87
C ALA A 60 1.42 3.03 -9.85
N CYS A 61 1.13 4.09 -10.60
CA CYS A 61 0.09 4.08 -11.65
C CYS A 61 0.45 3.13 -12.79
N ARG A 62 1.72 3.10 -13.22
CA ARG A 62 2.20 2.17 -14.26
C ARG A 62 2.12 0.72 -13.80
N LEU A 63 2.46 0.42 -12.55
CA LEU A 63 2.31 -0.91 -11.97
C LEU A 63 0.84 -1.31 -11.87
N ALA A 64 -0.05 -0.42 -11.42
CA ALA A 64 -1.48 -0.66 -11.38
C ALA A 64 -2.04 -1.06 -12.77
N GLU A 65 -1.72 -0.29 -13.80
CA GLU A 65 -2.17 -0.58 -15.17
C GLU A 65 -1.53 -1.87 -15.72
N THR A 66 -0.26 -2.13 -15.39
CA THR A 66 0.43 -3.37 -15.78
C THR A 66 -0.21 -4.60 -15.15
N MET A 67 -0.48 -4.58 -13.84
CA MET A 67 -1.17 -5.65 -13.13
C MET A 67 -2.59 -5.89 -13.65
N LYS A 68 -3.31 -4.81 -13.95
CA LYS A 68 -4.64 -4.90 -14.57
C LYS A 68 -4.57 -5.55 -15.95
N ARG A 69 -3.60 -5.20 -16.80
CA ARG A 69 -3.38 -5.81 -18.12
C ARG A 69 -2.91 -7.26 -18.03
N TYR A 70 -2.17 -7.60 -16.99
CA TYR A 70 -1.79 -8.98 -16.68
C TYR A 70 -3.01 -9.84 -16.29
N GLY A 71 -4.10 -9.22 -15.83
CA GLY A 71 -5.37 -9.87 -15.51
C GLY A 71 -5.70 -9.89 -14.01
N LEU A 72 -4.96 -9.16 -13.17
CA LEU A 72 -5.26 -9.08 -11.74
C LEU A 72 -6.50 -8.20 -11.48
N GLY A 73 -7.19 -8.48 -10.37
CA GLY A 73 -8.41 -7.81 -9.95
C GLY A 73 -8.82 -8.24 -8.53
N LEU A 74 -10.06 -7.96 -8.13
CA LEU A 74 -10.54 -8.14 -6.75
C LEU A 74 -10.41 -9.56 -6.15
N GLN A 75 -10.31 -10.59 -7.00
CA GLN A 75 -10.18 -11.99 -6.57
C GLN A 75 -8.72 -12.45 -6.43
N HIS A 76 -7.78 -11.59 -6.80
CA HIS A 76 -6.35 -11.90 -6.81
C HIS A 76 -5.66 -11.24 -5.62
N HIS A 77 -4.55 -11.84 -5.21
CA HIS A 77 -3.64 -11.31 -4.21
C HIS A 77 -2.23 -11.23 -4.79
N ILE A 78 -1.45 -10.26 -4.33
CA ILE A 78 0.00 -10.22 -4.55
C ILE A 78 0.72 -10.38 -3.21
N ALA A 79 1.91 -10.97 -3.23
CA ALA A 79 2.82 -10.92 -2.10
C ALA A 79 3.91 -9.86 -2.34
N VAL A 80 4.27 -9.13 -1.29
CA VAL A 80 5.41 -8.22 -1.31
C VAL A 80 6.37 -8.68 -0.21
N CYS A 81 7.50 -9.26 -0.60
CA CYS A 81 8.54 -9.77 0.29
C CYS A 81 9.82 -9.00 0.03
N SER A 82 10.14 -8.05 0.91
CA SER A 82 11.27 -7.12 0.79
C SER A 82 11.53 -6.50 2.16
N GLU A 83 12.79 -6.23 2.46
CA GLU A 83 13.17 -5.29 3.50
C GLU A 83 12.66 -3.88 3.19
N ASN A 84 12.75 -2.96 4.17
CA ASN A 84 12.40 -1.56 3.95
C ASN A 84 13.29 -0.95 2.85
N SER A 85 12.67 -0.60 1.72
CA SER A 85 13.33 -0.02 0.55
C SER A 85 12.48 1.09 -0.06
N LEU A 86 13.07 1.89 -0.95
CA LEU A 86 12.34 2.90 -1.72
C LEU A 86 11.20 2.25 -2.55
N GLN A 87 11.36 1.00 -2.98
CA GLN A 87 10.45 0.31 -3.89
C GLN A 87 9.30 -0.39 -3.17
N LEU A 88 9.40 -0.65 -1.86
CA LEU A 88 8.46 -1.51 -1.12
C LEU A 88 6.99 -1.14 -1.32
N PHE A 89 6.64 0.16 -1.29
CA PHE A 89 5.26 0.61 -1.45
C PHE A 89 4.80 0.78 -2.90
N MET A 90 5.68 0.64 -3.90
CA MET A 90 5.29 0.77 -5.31
C MET A 90 4.26 -0.31 -5.73
N PRO A 91 4.50 -1.62 -5.53
CA PRO A 91 3.49 -2.64 -5.83
C PRO A 91 2.29 -2.56 -4.89
N VAL A 92 2.47 -2.14 -3.64
CA VAL A 92 1.39 -1.97 -2.66
C VAL A 92 0.38 -0.92 -3.14
N CYS A 93 0.85 0.29 -3.46
CA CYS A 93 0.00 1.36 -3.99
C CYS A 93 -0.63 0.95 -5.33
N GLY A 94 0.16 0.33 -6.22
CA GLY A 94 -0.35 -0.16 -7.50
C GLY A 94 -1.52 -1.14 -7.35
N ALA A 95 -1.42 -2.08 -6.41
CA ALA A 95 -2.46 -3.07 -6.15
C ALA A 95 -3.71 -2.45 -5.50
N LEU A 96 -3.52 -1.55 -4.53
CA LEU A 96 -4.62 -0.82 -3.89
C LEU A 96 -5.42 0.03 -4.89
N PHE A 97 -4.77 0.60 -5.91
CA PHE A 97 -5.45 1.39 -6.96
C PHE A 97 -6.42 0.56 -7.82
N ILE A 98 -6.23 -0.76 -7.89
CA ILE A 98 -7.07 -1.68 -8.67
C ILE A 98 -7.84 -2.69 -7.80
N GLY A 99 -7.76 -2.55 -6.48
CA GLY A 99 -8.43 -3.40 -5.50
C GLY A 99 -7.87 -4.82 -5.40
N VAL A 100 -6.62 -5.05 -5.82
CA VAL A 100 -5.93 -6.33 -5.64
C VAL A 100 -5.46 -6.44 -4.19
N GLY A 101 -5.69 -7.59 -3.56
CA GLY A 101 -5.26 -7.82 -2.18
C GLY A 101 -3.72 -7.85 -2.08
N VAL A 102 -3.17 -7.33 -0.98
CA VAL A 102 -1.72 -7.28 -0.76
C VAL A 102 -1.39 -8.05 0.52
N ALA A 103 -0.46 -9.00 0.42
CA ALA A 103 0.08 -9.75 1.54
C ALA A 103 1.56 -9.40 1.75
N PRO A 104 1.88 -8.39 2.60
CA PRO A 104 3.24 -8.13 3.01
C PRO A 104 3.80 -9.36 3.72
N THR A 105 4.95 -9.83 3.27
CA THR A 105 5.61 -11.02 3.81
C THR A 105 6.98 -10.63 4.35
N ASN A 106 7.34 -11.20 5.49
CA ASN A 106 8.58 -10.85 6.18
C ASN A 106 9.80 -11.36 5.39
N ASP A 107 10.74 -10.46 5.10
CA ASP A 107 11.95 -10.70 4.32
C ASP A 107 12.97 -11.61 5.03
N ILE A 108 12.94 -11.65 6.36
CA ILE A 108 13.83 -12.52 7.16
C ILE A 108 13.21 -13.87 7.51
N TYR A 109 12.03 -14.21 6.97
CA TYR A 109 11.44 -15.52 7.17
C TYR A 109 12.30 -16.62 6.55
N ASN A 110 12.44 -17.72 7.29
CA ASN A 110 12.97 -18.95 6.71
C ASN A 110 11.94 -19.58 5.77
N GLU A 111 12.38 -20.56 4.98
CA GLU A 111 11.55 -21.21 3.95
C GLU A 111 10.23 -21.75 4.49
N ARG A 112 10.21 -22.32 5.70
CA ARG A 112 8.99 -22.88 6.29
C ARG A 112 8.00 -21.79 6.69
N GLU A 113 8.49 -20.69 7.26
CA GLU A 113 7.66 -19.54 7.65
C GLU A 113 7.08 -18.86 6.40
N LEU A 114 7.92 -18.67 5.38
CA LEU A 114 7.51 -18.12 4.09
C LEU A 114 6.44 -19.01 3.43
N TYR A 115 6.69 -20.32 3.34
CA TYR A 115 5.74 -21.28 2.79
C TYR A 115 4.38 -21.21 3.50
N ASN A 116 4.38 -21.19 4.84
CA ASN A 116 3.14 -21.11 5.62
C ASN A 116 2.38 -19.80 5.35
N SER A 117 3.09 -18.67 5.28
CA SER A 117 2.49 -17.35 5.01
C SER A 117 1.86 -17.32 3.61
N LEU A 118 2.60 -17.73 2.58
CA LEU A 118 2.12 -17.74 1.19
C LEU A 118 1.02 -18.78 0.95
N SER A 119 1.01 -19.88 1.70
CA SER A 119 -0.06 -20.88 1.66
C SER A 119 -1.40 -20.34 2.16
N ILE A 120 -1.39 -19.33 3.05
CA ILE A 120 -2.60 -18.67 3.54
C ILE A 120 -3.06 -17.60 2.54
N SER A 121 -2.14 -16.76 2.07
CA SER A 121 -2.48 -15.62 1.20
C SER A 121 -2.74 -16.00 -0.26
N GLN A 122 -2.22 -17.15 -0.72
CA GLN A 122 -2.39 -17.66 -2.09
C GLN A 122 -2.14 -16.58 -3.16
N PRO A 123 -0.95 -15.93 -3.16
CA PRO A 123 -0.67 -14.86 -4.08
C PRO A 123 -0.55 -15.39 -5.52
N THR A 124 -1.08 -14.62 -6.47
CA THR A 124 -0.94 -14.92 -7.91
C THR A 124 0.44 -14.55 -8.41
N ILE A 125 1.04 -13.50 -7.83
CA ILE A 125 2.40 -13.02 -8.07
C ILE A 125 3.06 -12.56 -6.77
#